data_AF-R3KP99-F1
#
_entry.id   AF-R3KP99-F1
#
_cell.length_a   1.000
_cell.length_b   1.000
_cell.length_c   1.000
_cell.angle_alpha   90.00
_cell.angle_beta   90.00
_cell.angle_gamma   90.00
#
_symmetry.space_group_name_H-M   'P 1'
#
loop_
_entity.id
_entity.type
_entity.pdbx_description
1 polymer ?
#
loop_
_entity_poly.entity_id
_entity_poly.type
_entity_poly.pdbx_seq_one_letter_code
_entity_poly.pdbx_strand_id
1 'polypeptide(L)'
;MDKNYSKIKYGLVVFGILCLTYNLWEFFTAKYSTKQGVTFVIECLLGIGLIFLPDLVNKFLKIIMPPTIVYFYWFFLFISVFLGTSLHMISIISFWDKILHFVSPMLLTAVGYGIAGFLLKKTKYADVSPWLFLLFGFAFAGLCGVFWEFWEFICDSLGNMNLQRYNMSNGQPFIGRAALMDTMGDLFTNTLGAFVMGVYTYIRSKGNPEYLENYAIKRK
;
A
#
# COMPACT_ATOMS: atom_id res chain seq x y z
N MET A 1 -8.90 -15.95 -12.73
CA MET A 1 -7.57 -15.70 -12.13
C MET A 1 -6.64 -16.83 -12.53
N ASP A 2 -5.34 -16.59 -12.63
CA ASP A 2 -4.39 -17.61 -13.11
C ASP A 2 -4.20 -18.77 -12.08
N LYS A 3 -3.46 -19.81 -12.48
CA LYS A 3 -3.19 -21.00 -11.65
C LYS A 3 -2.36 -20.72 -10.39
N ASN A 4 -1.60 -19.63 -10.35
CA ASN A 4 -0.74 -19.23 -9.24
C ASN A 4 -1.50 -18.42 -8.19
N TYR A 5 -2.59 -17.75 -8.57
CA TYR A 5 -3.38 -16.90 -7.66
C TYR A 5 -3.68 -17.57 -6.32
N SER A 6 -4.31 -18.75 -6.35
CA SER A 6 -4.67 -19.47 -5.12
C SER A 6 -3.44 -19.90 -4.35
N LYS A 7 -2.38 -20.37 -5.04
CA LYS A 7 -1.13 -20.80 -4.39
C LYS A 7 -0.46 -19.67 -3.63
N ILE A 8 -0.32 -18.50 -4.25
CA ILE A 8 0.26 -17.30 -3.62
C ILE A 8 -0.61 -16.87 -2.43
N LYS A 9 -1.93 -16.82 -2.61
CA LYS A 9 -2.87 -16.48 -1.53
C LYS A 9 -2.71 -17.41 -0.32
N TYR A 10 -2.70 -18.72 -0.55
CA TYR A 10 -2.50 -19.71 0.52
C TYR A 10 -1.12 -19.55 1.16
N GLY A 11 -0.07 -19.32 0.38
CA GLY A 11 1.27 -19.06 0.90
C GLY A 11 1.32 -17.84 1.82
N LEU A 12 0.66 -16.74 1.45
CA LEU A 12 0.56 -15.53 2.27
C LEU A 12 -0.22 -15.78 3.56
N VAL A 13 -1.31 -16.56 3.51
CA VAL A 13 -2.08 -16.92 4.71
C VAL A 13 -1.23 -17.76 5.66
N VAL A 14 -0.53 -18.78 5.15
CA VAL A 14 0.38 -19.61 5.96
C VAL A 14 1.47 -18.74 6.58
N PHE A 15 2.10 -17.87 5.79
CA PHE A 15 3.13 -16.96 6.29
C PHE A 15 2.57 -16.00 7.36
N GLY A 16 1.39 -15.43 7.14
CA GLY A 16 0.71 -14.59 8.12
C GLY A 16 0.41 -15.32 9.43
N ILE A 17 -0.02 -16.59 9.38
CA ILE A 17 -0.22 -17.41 10.57
C ILE A 17 1.09 -17.65 11.33
N LEU A 18 2.20 -17.86 10.61
CA LEU A 18 3.53 -17.98 11.23
C LEU A 18 3.94 -16.67 11.92
N CYS A 19 3.75 -15.53 11.26
CA CYS A 19 3.97 -14.20 11.86
C CYS A 19 3.09 -13.98 13.09
N LEU A 20 1.82 -14.34 13.04
CA LEU A 20 0.89 -14.22 14.17
C LEU A 20 1.35 -15.09 15.35
N THR A 21 1.77 -16.33 15.07
CA THR A 21 2.29 -17.22 16.11
C THR A 21 3.54 -16.63 16.76
N TYR A 22 4.43 -16.04 15.96
CA TYR A 22 5.61 -15.34 16.45
C TYR A 22 5.24 -14.12 17.31
N ASN A 23 4.32 -13.26 16.87
CA ASN A 23 3.90 -12.09 17.66
C ASN A 23 3.16 -12.48 18.95
N LEU A 24 2.37 -13.56 18.94
CA LEU A 24 1.77 -14.11 20.16
C LEU A 24 2.83 -14.61 21.13
N TRP A 25 3.86 -15.30 20.64
CA TRP A 25 5.00 -15.67 21.48
C TRP A 25 5.70 -14.45 22.09
N GLU A 26 5.95 -13.39 21.31
CA GLU A 26 6.53 -12.13 21.83
C GLU A 26 5.64 -11.47 22.90
N PHE A 27 4.32 -11.53 22.71
CA PHE A 27 3.34 -11.01 23.65
C PHE A 27 3.36 -11.79 24.97
N PHE A 28 3.29 -13.13 24.93
CA PHE A 28 3.27 -13.97 26.13
C PHE A 28 4.61 -14.03 26.87
N THR A 29 5.72 -13.81 26.16
CA THR A 29 7.05 -13.67 26.78
C THR A 29 7.36 -12.27 27.27
N ALA A 30 6.41 -11.33 27.12
CA ALA A 30 6.56 -9.92 27.50
C ALA A 30 7.82 -9.26 26.92
N LYS A 31 8.20 -9.63 25.68
CA LYS A 31 9.37 -9.07 24.98
C LYS A 31 9.22 -7.57 24.71
N TYR A 32 7.99 -7.11 24.50
CA TYR A 32 7.60 -5.71 24.33
C TYR A 32 6.54 -5.32 25.35
N SER A 33 6.26 -4.02 25.47
CA SER A 33 5.16 -3.54 26.31
C SER A 33 3.82 -4.16 25.88
N THR A 34 2.89 -4.36 26.82
CA THR A 34 1.57 -4.93 26.53
C THR A 34 0.85 -4.17 25.42
N LYS A 35 0.94 -2.83 25.39
CA LYS A 35 0.34 -2.00 24.35
C LYS A 35 0.91 -2.34 22.97
N GLN A 36 2.24 -2.41 22.84
CA GLN A 36 2.91 -2.76 21.58
C GLN A 36 2.60 -4.19 21.14
N GLY A 37 2.66 -5.16 22.06
CA GLY A 37 2.36 -6.55 21.74
C GLY A 37 0.92 -6.75 21.25
N VAL A 38 -0.06 -6.05 21.86
CA VAL A 38 -1.45 -6.03 21.37
C VAL A 38 -1.53 -5.41 19.98
N THR A 39 -0.85 -4.29 19.73
CA THR A 39 -0.79 -3.66 18.39
C THR A 39 -0.26 -4.65 17.34
N PHE A 40 0.86 -5.31 17.60
CA PHE A 40 1.44 -6.27 16.65
C PHE A 40 0.50 -7.43 16.31
N VAL A 41 -0.18 -7.98 17.32
CA VAL A 41 -1.16 -9.07 17.13
C VAL A 41 -2.36 -8.60 16.32
N ILE A 42 -2.93 -7.42 16.64
CA ILE A 42 -4.08 -6.87 15.91
C ILE A 42 -3.72 -6.56 14.46
N GLU A 43 -2.59 -5.89 14.22
CA GLU A 43 -2.14 -5.56 12.86
C GLU A 43 -1.87 -6.82 12.04
N CYS A 44 -1.28 -7.86 12.64
CA CYS A 44 -1.06 -9.13 11.96
C CYS A 44 -2.39 -9.81 11.56
N LEU A 45 -3.36 -9.84 12.48
CA LEU A 45 -4.71 -10.38 12.22
C LEU A 45 -5.42 -9.61 11.11
N LEU A 46 -5.37 -8.28 11.14
CA LEU A 46 -5.90 -7.42 10.08
C LEU A 46 -5.17 -7.69 8.75
N GLY A 47 -3.86 -7.85 8.77
CA GLY A 47 -3.04 -8.22 7.62
C GLY A 47 -3.48 -9.52 6.96
N ILE A 48 -3.72 -10.56 7.76
CA ILE A 48 -4.26 -11.84 7.27
C ILE A 48 -5.65 -11.64 6.64
N GLY A 49 -6.53 -10.86 7.28
CA GLY A 49 -7.83 -10.53 6.72
C GLY A 49 -7.74 -9.78 5.39
N LEU A 50 -6.80 -8.83 5.30
CA LEU A 50 -6.55 -8.01 4.11
C LEU A 50 -6.05 -8.82 2.90
N ILE A 51 -5.46 -10.01 3.09
CA ILE A 51 -5.14 -10.92 1.97
C ILE A 51 -6.39 -11.18 1.10
N PHE A 52 -7.57 -11.23 1.70
CA PHE A 52 -8.84 -11.50 1.02
C PHE A 52 -9.54 -10.25 0.47
N LEU A 53 -8.98 -9.05 0.68
CA LEU A 53 -9.57 -7.80 0.21
C LEU A 53 -9.86 -7.78 -1.30
N PRO A 54 -8.97 -8.26 -2.19
CA PRO A 54 -9.26 -8.27 -3.63
C PRO A 54 -10.46 -9.13 -4.00
N ASP A 55 -10.63 -10.30 -3.36
CA ASP A 55 -11.78 -11.18 -3.55
C ASP A 55 -13.07 -10.51 -3.09
N LEU A 56 -13.00 -9.83 -1.95
CA LEU A 56 -14.12 -9.10 -1.36
C LEU A 56 -14.58 -7.95 -2.26
N VAL A 57 -13.63 -7.16 -2.76
CA VAL A 57 -13.89 -6.05 -3.69
C VAL A 57 -14.48 -6.56 -5.01
N ASN A 58 -13.91 -7.62 -5.59
CA ASN A 58 -14.45 -8.24 -6.81
C ASN A 58 -15.91 -8.70 -6.61
N LYS A 59 -16.21 -9.30 -5.46
CA LYS A 59 -17.56 -9.78 -5.12
C LYS A 59 -18.55 -8.63 -4.93
N PHE A 60 -18.20 -7.62 -4.13
CA PHE A 60 -19.13 -6.53 -3.78
C PHE A 60 -19.33 -5.54 -4.92
N LEU A 61 -18.26 -5.13 -5.60
CA LEU A 61 -18.35 -4.18 -6.70
C LEU A 61 -18.72 -4.84 -8.04
N LYS A 62 -18.84 -6.18 -8.08
CA LYS A 62 -19.10 -6.96 -9.30
C LYS A 62 -18.09 -6.62 -10.42
N ILE A 63 -16.81 -6.55 -10.03
CA ILE A 63 -15.68 -6.30 -10.92
C ILE A 63 -14.72 -7.47 -10.92
N ILE A 64 -13.79 -7.45 -11.87
CA ILE A 64 -12.66 -8.36 -11.98
C ILE A 64 -11.40 -7.48 -11.96
N MET A 65 -10.72 -7.44 -10.82
CA MET A 65 -9.40 -6.84 -10.72
C MET A 65 -8.37 -7.66 -11.51
N PRO A 66 -7.46 -6.99 -12.25
CA PRO A 66 -6.41 -7.66 -13.00
C PRO A 66 -5.38 -8.27 -12.03
N PRO A 67 -4.79 -9.44 -12.36
CA PRO A 67 -3.78 -10.09 -11.52
C PRO A 67 -2.60 -9.18 -11.17
N THR A 68 -2.18 -8.30 -12.08
CA THR A 68 -1.11 -7.32 -11.86
C THR A 68 -1.35 -6.48 -10.61
N ILE A 69 -2.56 -5.90 -10.46
CA ILE A 69 -2.91 -5.08 -9.31
C ILE A 69 -2.98 -5.94 -8.05
N VAL A 70 -3.55 -7.14 -8.14
CA VAL A 70 -3.71 -8.02 -6.96
C VAL A 70 -2.36 -8.50 -6.43
N TYR A 71 -1.44 -8.91 -7.31
CA TYR A 71 -0.12 -9.36 -6.90
C TYR A 71 0.72 -8.21 -6.36
N PHE A 72 0.61 -7.02 -6.95
CA PHE A 72 1.30 -5.85 -6.43
C PHE A 72 0.72 -5.42 -5.07
N TYR A 73 -0.60 -5.51 -4.89
CA TYR A 73 -1.26 -5.32 -3.60
C TYR A 73 -0.75 -6.30 -2.54
N TRP A 74 -0.70 -7.60 -2.85
CA TRP A 74 -0.18 -8.60 -1.93
C TRP A 74 1.30 -8.43 -1.63
N PHE A 75 2.11 -8.02 -2.62
CA PHE A 75 3.50 -7.67 -2.38
C PHE A 75 3.63 -6.50 -1.40
N PHE A 76 2.83 -5.43 -1.61
CA PHE A 76 2.81 -4.29 -0.69
C PHE A 76 2.38 -4.70 0.72
N LEU A 77 1.29 -5.47 0.84
CA LEU A 77 0.80 -6.03 2.11
C LEU A 77 1.87 -6.86 2.82
N PHE A 78 2.64 -7.65 2.06
CA PHE A 78 3.71 -8.48 2.58
C PHE A 78 4.84 -7.64 3.19
N ILE A 79 5.31 -6.61 2.48
CA ILE A 79 6.40 -5.76 2.99
C ILE A 79 5.95 -4.80 4.10
N SER A 80 4.68 -4.36 4.09
CA SER A 80 4.17 -3.40 5.07
C SER A 80 3.78 -4.10 6.38
N VAL A 81 2.86 -5.05 6.34
CA VAL A 81 2.30 -5.64 7.54
C VAL A 81 3.18 -6.78 8.06
N PHE A 82 3.51 -7.76 7.22
CA PHE A 82 4.21 -8.95 7.71
C PHE A 82 5.69 -8.68 7.96
N LEU A 83 6.41 -8.11 6.99
CA LEU A 83 7.81 -7.76 7.22
C LEU A 83 7.95 -6.50 8.11
N GLY A 84 7.20 -5.44 7.78
CA GLY A 84 7.29 -4.14 8.46
C GLY A 84 6.90 -4.21 9.93
N THR A 85 5.63 -4.47 10.23
CA THR A 85 5.15 -4.57 11.62
C THR A 85 5.49 -5.91 12.25
N SER A 86 4.99 -7.03 11.71
CA SER A 86 5.04 -8.32 12.42
C SER A 86 6.46 -8.84 12.65
N LEU A 87 7.39 -8.57 11.73
CA LEU A 87 8.81 -8.93 11.86
C LEU A 87 9.70 -7.73 12.18
N HIS A 88 9.11 -6.61 12.61
CA HIS A 88 9.80 -5.42 13.13
C HIS A 88 10.76 -4.71 12.16
N MET A 89 10.67 -4.94 10.84
CA MET A 89 11.56 -4.26 9.88
C MET A 89 11.42 -2.74 9.93
N ILE A 90 10.23 -2.22 10.25
CA ILE A 90 10.02 -0.77 10.41
C ILE A 90 10.81 -0.17 11.59
N SER A 91 11.10 -0.99 12.61
CA SER A 91 11.90 -0.57 13.77
C SER A 91 13.40 -0.84 13.59
N ILE A 92 13.75 -1.84 12.78
CA ILE A 92 15.15 -2.29 12.57
C ILE A 92 15.83 -1.49 11.45
N ILE A 93 15.10 -1.20 10.37
CA ILE A 93 15.62 -0.51 9.18
C ILE A 93 15.05 0.92 9.15
N SER A 94 15.90 1.90 9.44
CA SER A 94 15.49 3.31 9.65
C SER A 94 14.75 3.96 8.48
N PHE A 95 14.94 3.47 7.26
CA PHE A 95 14.29 4.00 6.05
C PHE A 95 13.17 3.09 5.51
N TRP A 96 12.78 2.02 6.24
CA TRP A 96 11.76 1.07 5.80
C TRP A 96 10.44 1.76 5.48
N ASP A 97 10.04 2.69 6.33
CA ASP A 97 8.89 3.56 6.14
C ASP A 97 8.89 4.28 4.79
N LYS A 98 10.04 4.86 4.41
CA LYS A 98 10.19 5.51 3.10
C LYS A 98 10.14 4.51 1.94
N ILE A 99 10.53 3.25 2.14
CA ILE A 99 10.28 2.20 1.14
C ILE A 99 8.77 1.99 0.98
N LEU A 100 8.01 1.94 2.07
CA LEU A 100 6.55 1.78 2.01
C LEU A 100 5.89 2.97 1.30
N HIS A 101 6.30 4.20 1.63
CA HIS A 101 5.85 5.42 0.96
C HIS A 101 6.31 5.54 -0.49
N PHE A 102 7.35 4.81 -0.90
CA PHE A 102 7.75 4.76 -2.31
C PHE A 102 6.94 3.72 -3.08
N VAL A 103 6.67 2.55 -2.49
CA VAL A 103 6.00 1.43 -3.16
C VAL A 103 4.48 1.58 -3.18
N SER A 104 3.88 2.09 -2.10
CA SER A 104 2.43 2.31 -2.01
C SER A 104 1.85 3.19 -3.13
N PRO A 105 2.43 4.36 -3.50
CA PRO A 105 1.91 5.17 -4.60
C PRO A 105 2.08 4.47 -5.96
N MET A 106 3.07 3.59 -6.14
CA MET A 106 3.21 2.83 -7.39
C MET A 106 2.01 1.89 -7.59
N LEU A 107 1.61 1.19 -6.53
CA LEU A 107 0.40 0.38 -6.51
C LEU A 107 -0.85 1.24 -6.74
N LEU A 108 -0.97 2.37 -6.04
CA LEU A 108 -2.13 3.25 -6.16
C LEU A 108 -2.24 3.89 -7.55
N THR A 109 -1.12 4.21 -8.19
CA THR A 109 -1.09 4.65 -9.59
C THR A 109 -1.60 3.56 -10.52
N ALA A 110 -1.21 2.29 -10.32
CA ALA A 110 -1.74 1.16 -11.08
C ALA A 110 -3.25 0.98 -10.89
N VAL A 111 -3.73 1.13 -9.65
CA VAL A 111 -5.17 1.15 -9.33
C VAL A 111 -5.88 2.30 -10.04
N GLY A 112 -5.28 3.50 -10.04
CA GLY A 112 -5.77 4.65 -10.77
C GLY A 112 -5.93 4.37 -12.27
N TYR A 113 -4.96 3.72 -12.92
CA TYR A 113 -5.09 3.30 -14.32
C TYR A 113 -6.25 2.33 -14.51
N GLY A 114 -6.43 1.39 -13.59
CA GLY A 114 -7.56 0.46 -13.62
C GLY A 114 -8.92 1.13 -13.49
N ILE A 115 -9.03 2.13 -12.62
CA ILE A 115 -10.24 2.96 -12.47
C ILE A 115 -10.49 3.76 -13.74
N ALA A 116 -9.48 4.44 -14.28
CA ALA A 116 -9.61 5.19 -15.54
C ALA A 116 -10.08 4.27 -16.68
N GLY A 117 -9.47 3.09 -16.82
CA GLY A 117 -9.87 2.08 -17.81
C GLY A 117 -11.32 1.62 -17.62
N PHE A 118 -11.73 1.36 -16.37
CA PHE A 118 -13.11 0.98 -16.07
C PHE A 118 -14.13 2.05 -16.46
N LEU A 119 -13.80 3.32 -16.24
CA LEU A 119 -14.66 4.47 -16.57
C LEU A 119 -14.79 4.72 -18.07
N LEU A 120 -13.79 4.30 -18.87
CA LEU A 120 -13.82 4.39 -20.34
C LEU A 120 -14.75 3.36 -21.01
N LYS A 121 -15.30 2.41 -20.27
CA LYS A 121 -16.29 1.43 -20.73
C LYS A 121 -15.80 0.61 -21.94
N LYS A 122 -16.29 0.92 -23.14
CA LYS A 122 -16.04 0.17 -24.39
C LYS A 122 -15.02 0.84 -25.32
N THR A 123 -14.50 2.00 -24.93
CA THR A 123 -13.50 2.72 -25.73
C THR A 123 -12.22 1.88 -25.80
N LYS A 124 -11.65 1.71 -27.00
CA LYS A 124 -10.39 0.99 -27.15
C LYS A 124 -9.26 1.83 -26.57
N TYR A 125 -8.33 1.20 -25.86
CA TYR A 125 -7.18 1.90 -25.28
C TYR A 125 -6.31 2.61 -26.33
N ALA A 126 -6.26 2.08 -27.57
CA ALA A 126 -5.57 2.70 -28.69
C ALA A 126 -6.17 4.06 -29.12
N ASP A 127 -7.45 4.30 -28.84
CA ASP A 127 -8.15 5.54 -29.21
C ASP A 127 -8.04 6.60 -28.09
N VAL A 128 -7.41 6.27 -26.97
CA VAL A 128 -7.28 7.13 -25.79
C VAL A 128 -5.84 7.58 -25.63
N SER A 129 -5.65 8.88 -25.42
CA SER A 129 -4.32 9.41 -25.11
C SER A 129 -3.74 8.73 -23.86
N PRO A 130 -2.53 8.15 -23.92
CA PRO A 130 -1.87 7.56 -22.75
C PRO A 130 -1.74 8.55 -21.58
N TRP A 131 -1.66 9.84 -21.87
CA TRP A 131 -1.63 10.91 -20.88
C TRP A 131 -2.83 10.91 -19.94
N LEU A 132 -4.01 10.48 -20.40
CA LEU A 132 -5.17 10.35 -19.52
C LEU A 132 -4.87 9.39 -18.37
N PHE A 133 -4.32 8.21 -18.68
CA PHE A 133 -3.95 7.24 -17.67
C PHE A 133 -2.85 7.79 -16.78
N LEU A 134 -1.74 8.26 -17.37
CA LEU A 134 -0.57 8.72 -16.63
C LEU A 134 -0.91 9.83 -15.63
N LEU A 135 -1.63 10.86 -16.06
CA LEU A 135 -2.02 11.99 -15.21
C LEU A 135 -3.07 11.57 -14.17
N PHE A 136 -4.05 10.76 -14.56
CA PHE A 136 -5.07 10.30 -13.63
C PHE A 136 -4.47 9.41 -12.53
N GLY A 137 -3.65 8.43 -12.88
CA GLY A 137 -3.01 7.54 -11.92
C GLY A 137 -2.02 8.27 -11.00
N PHE A 138 -1.29 9.26 -11.52
CA PHE A 138 -0.42 10.11 -10.72
C PHE A 138 -1.22 10.95 -9.72
N ALA A 139 -2.27 11.65 -10.18
CA ALA A 139 -3.12 12.47 -9.33
C ALA A 139 -3.89 11.63 -8.29
N PHE A 140 -4.38 10.46 -8.68
CA PHE A 140 -5.07 9.52 -7.79
C PHE A 140 -4.15 9.04 -6.66
N ALA A 141 -2.93 8.61 -6.99
CA ALA A 141 -1.96 8.19 -5.99
C ALA A 141 -1.58 9.35 -5.04
N GLY A 142 -1.38 10.57 -5.58
CA GLY A 142 -1.12 11.75 -4.77
C GLY A 142 -2.24 12.07 -3.78
N LEU A 143 -3.51 12.00 -4.22
CA LEU A 143 -4.67 12.20 -3.34
C LEU A 143 -4.74 11.14 -2.23
N CYS A 144 -4.49 9.87 -2.56
CA CYS A 144 -4.42 8.81 -1.57
C CYS A 144 -3.28 9.04 -0.55
N GLY A 145 -2.13 9.53 -0.99
CA GLY A 145 -1.03 9.93 -0.10
C GLY A 145 -1.43 11.03 0.87
N VAL A 146 -2.15 12.06 0.39
CA VAL A 146 -2.69 13.12 1.27
C VAL A 146 -3.68 12.55 2.30
N PHE A 147 -4.57 11.64 1.89
CA PHE A 147 -5.49 11.00 2.82
C PHE A 147 -4.79 10.10 3.84
N TRP A 148 -3.65 9.52 3.49
CA TRP A 148 -2.81 8.80 4.45
C TRP A 148 -2.26 9.73 5.53
N GLU A 149 -1.70 10.88 5.16
CA GLU A 149 -1.22 11.88 6.13
C GLU A 149 -2.35 12.40 7.05
N PHE A 150 -3.56 12.56 6.50
CA PHE A 150 -4.73 12.94 7.31
C PHE A 150 -5.09 11.84 8.32
N TRP A 151 -4.99 10.58 7.92
CA TRP A 151 -5.22 9.46 8.83
C TRP A 151 -4.17 9.42 9.94
N GLU A 152 -2.89 9.59 9.61
CA GLU A 152 -1.82 9.66 10.61
C GLU A 152 -2.03 10.81 11.59
N PHE A 153 -2.34 12.00 11.09
CA PHE A 153 -2.65 13.17 11.92
C PHE A 153 -3.82 12.91 12.88
N ILE A 154 -4.87 12.24 12.43
CA ILE A 154 -6.02 11.87 13.27
C ILE A 154 -5.59 10.87 14.36
N CYS A 155 -4.80 9.86 14.01
CA CYS A 155 -4.27 8.88 14.94
C CYS A 155 -3.32 9.49 15.97
N ASP A 156 -2.48 10.44 15.58
CA ASP A 156 -1.61 11.19 16.49
C ASP A 156 -2.43 12.08 17.43
N SER A 157 -3.47 12.74 16.91
CA SER A 157 -4.34 13.63 17.69
C SER A 157 -5.22 12.91 18.70
N LEU A 158 -5.74 11.71 18.36
CA LEU A 158 -6.73 10.99 19.17
C LEU A 158 -6.16 9.77 19.90
N GLY A 159 -5.11 9.15 19.36
CA GLY A 159 -4.57 7.87 19.81
C GLY A 159 -3.31 7.95 20.66
N ASN A 160 -2.80 9.16 20.91
CA ASN A 160 -1.48 9.38 21.54
C ASN A 160 -0.40 8.54 20.85
N MET A 161 -0.37 8.64 19.52
CA MET A 161 0.57 7.98 18.63
C MET A 161 1.66 8.98 18.20
N ASN A 162 2.58 8.53 17.35
CA ASN A 162 3.65 9.36 16.79
C ASN A 162 3.94 8.92 15.35
N LEU A 163 2.90 8.75 14.55
CA LEU A 163 2.95 8.26 13.17
C LEU A 163 3.63 9.27 12.27
N GLN A 164 3.35 10.57 12.43
CA GLN A 164 4.04 11.65 11.69
C GLN A 164 5.42 11.98 12.27
N ARG A 165 5.92 11.16 13.22
CA ARG A 165 7.22 11.29 13.92
C ARG A 165 7.58 12.70 14.38
N TYR A 166 6.59 13.47 14.84
CA TYR A 166 6.78 14.84 15.30
C TYR A 166 7.38 14.92 16.72
N ASN A 167 7.51 13.78 17.42
CA ASN A 167 8.24 13.63 18.67
C ASN A 167 9.49 12.74 18.53
N MET A 168 10.52 13.05 19.32
CA MET A 168 11.68 12.20 19.55
C MET A 168 11.32 10.92 20.32
N SER A 169 12.21 9.94 20.33
CA SER A 169 12.03 8.68 21.06
C SER A 169 11.88 8.85 22.59
N ASN A 170 12.38 9.96 23.14
CA ASN A 170 12.21 10.34 24.55
C ASN A 170 10.93 11.15 24.82
N GLY A 171 10.06 11.32 23.81
CA GLY A 171 8.79 12.06 23.90
C GLY A 171 8.92 13.58 23.77
N GLN A 172 10.12 14.12 23.56
CA GLN A 172 10.28 15.55 23.34
C GLN A 172 9.78 15.95 21.94
N PRO A 173 8.92 16.97 21.81
CA PRO A 173 8.43 17.41 20.51
C PRO A 173 9.52 18.11 19.71
N PHE A 174 9.57 17.87 18.41
CA PHE A 174 10.34 18.71 17.50
C PHE A 174 9.69 20.09 17.38
N ILE A 175 10.49 21.13 17.10
CA ILE A 175 10.03 22.51 16.99
C ILE A 175 10.21 23.02 15.55
N GLY A 176 9.20 23.73 15.05
CA GLY A 176 9.22 24.36 13.73
C GLY A 176 9.27 23.33 12.59
N ARG A 177 10.10 23.58 11.57
CA ARG A 177 10.18 22.72 10.37
C ARG A 177 10.60 21.29 10.68
N ALA A 178 11.36 21.06 11.76
CA ALA A 178 11.80 19.72 12.14
C ALA A 178 10.61 18.77 12.41
N ALA A 179 9.52 19.28 13.00
CA ALA A 179 8.31 18.50 13.26
C ALA A 179 7.53 18.14 11.98
N LEU A 180 7.82 18.79 10.85
CA LEU A 180 7.13 18.59 9.58
C LEU A 180 7.90 17.66 8.64
N MET A 181 9.15 17.31 8.98
CA MET A 181 10.07 16.66 8.04
C MET A 181 9.64 15.25 7.65
N ASP A 182 8.94 14.52 8.52
CA ASP A 182 8.46 13.17 8.22
C ASP A 182 7.33 13.24 7.19
N THR A 183 6.20 13.86 7.54
CA THR A 183 5.06 14.07 6.61
C THR A 183 5.47 14.70 5.28
N MET A 184 6.34 15.74 5.28
CA MET A 184 6.82 16.30 4.02
C MET A 184 7.67 15.31 3.24
N GLY A 185 8.53 14.55 3.93
CA GLY A 185 9.31 13.47 3.34
C GLY A 185 8.43 12.35 2.75
N ASP A 186 7.33 12.01 3.40
CA ASP A 186 6.37 11.02 2.93
C ASP A 186 5.61 11.50 1.71
N LEU A 187 5.13 12.73 1.70
CA LEU A 187 4.52 13.33 0.51
C LEU A 187 5.49 13.41 -0.68
N PHE A 188 6.76 13.75 -0.46
CA PHE A 188 7.78 13.73 -1.51
C PHE A 188 8.04 12.30 -2.02
N THR A 189 8.17 11.34 -1.11
CA THR A 189 8.45 9.94 -1.45
C THR A 189 7.26 9.31 -2.18
N ASN A 190 6.04 9.59 -1.72
CA ASN A 190 4.78 9.23 -2.38
C ASN A 190 4.75 9.77 -3.83
N THR A 191 5.09 11.05 -4.00
CA THR A 191 5.14 11.71 -5.31
C THR A 191 6.16 11.04 -6.24
N LEU A 192 7.35 10.73 -5.72
CA LEU A 192 8.40 10.07 -6.50
C LEU A 192 8.00 8.66 -6.92
N GLY A 193 7.40 7.87 -6.03
CA GLY A 193 6.91 6.53 -6.36
C GLY A 193 5.83 6.54 -7.44
N ALA A 194 4.84 7.45 -7.34
CA ALA A 194 3.82 7.65 -8.38
C ALA A 194 4.45 8.04 -9.73
N PHE A 195 5.44 8.95 -9.70
CA PHE A 195 6.17 9.37 -10.90
C PHE A 195 6.92 8.21 -11.55
N VAL A 196 7.64 7.41 -10.78
CA VAL A 196 8.39 6.23 -11.28
C VAL A 196 7.45 5.22 -11.92
N MET A 197 6.29 4.96 -11.31
CA MET A 197 5.27 4.09 -11.92
C MET A 197 4.73 4.65 -13.23
N GLY A 198 4.53 5.97 -13.29
CA GLY A 198 4.17 6.70 -14.51
C GLY A 198 5.19 6.53 -15.62
N VAL A 199 6.47 6.77 -15.33
CA VAL A 199 7.57 6.59 -16.30
C VAL A 199 7.66 5.14 -16.77
N TYR A 200 7.59 4.18 -15.84
CA TYR A 200 7.59 2.75 -16.17
C TYR A 200 6.46 2.40 -17.14
N THR A 201 5.25 2.86 -16.84
CA THR A 201 4.07 2.58 -17.67
C THR A 201 4.14 3.28 -19.02
N TYR A 202 4.62 4.53 -19.05
CA TYR A 202 4.85 5.24 -20.31
C TYR A 202 5.80 4.48 -21.23
N ILE A 203 6.96 4.04 -20.71
CA ILE A 203 7.94 3.26 -21.47
C ILE A 203 7.32 1.95 -21.99
N ARG A 204 6.56 1.25 -21.16
CA ARG A 204 5.92 -0.03 -21.54
C ARG A 204 4.77 0.13 -22.54
N SER A 205 4.04 1.24 -22.46
CA SER A 205 2.93 1.55 -23.38
C SER A 205 3.40 2.18 -24.69
N LYS A 206 4.67 2.61 -24.78
CA LYS A 206 5.23 3.26 -25.97
C LYS A 206 5.24 2.28 -27.14
N GLY A 207 4.44 2.56 -28.16
CA GLY A 207 4.27 1.67 -29.33
C GLY A 207 3.43 0.42 -29.05
N ASN A 208 2.89 0.26 -27.84
CA ASN A 208 1.96 -0.80 -27.47
C ASN A 208 0.90 -0.29 -26.48
N PRO A 209 -0.13 0.46 -26.96
CA PRO A 209 -1.18 1.01 -26.09
C PRO A 209 -1.96 -0.06 -25.32
N GLU A 210 -2.04 -1.29 -25.85
CA GLU A 210 -2.71 -2.43 -25.21
C GLU A 210 -2.03 -2.87 -23.91
N TYR A 211 -0.79 -2.44 -23.65
CA TYR A 211 -0.13 -2.72 -22.38
C TYR A 211 -0.96 -2.22 -21.17
N LEU A 212 -1.73 -1.14 -21.33
CA LEU A 212 -2.61 -0.61 -20.29
C LEU A 212 -3.75 -1.56 -19.90
N GLU A 213 -4.07 -2.55 -20.74
CA GLU A 213 -5.04 -3.59 -20.42
C GLU A 213 -4.60 -4.47 -19.24
N ASN A 214 -3.30 -4.54 -18.96
CA ASN A 214 -2.76 -5.25 -17.79
C ASN A 214 -3.23 -4.64 -16.46
N TYR A 215 -3.70 -3.39 -16.49
CA TYR A 215 -4.28 -2.70 -15.33
C TYR A 215 -5.81 -2.62 -15.41
N ALA A 216 -6.43 -3.11 -16.48
CA ALA A 216 -7.86 -2.95 -16.71
C ALA A 216 -8.71 -3.70 -15.66
N ILE A 217 -9.49 -2.93 -14.90
CA ILE A 217 -10.58 -3.47 -14.10
C ILE A 217 -11.76 -3.73 -15.04
N LYS A 218 -12.26 -4.97 -15.05
CA LYS A 218 -13.37 -5.38 -15.93
C LYS A 218 -14.66 -5.54 -15.13
N ARG A 219 -15.81 -5.35 -15.77
CA ARG A 219 -17.10 -5.75 -15.15
C ARG A 219 -17.21 -7.28 -15.16
N LYS A 220 -17.78 -7.82 -14.09
CA LYS A 220 -18.16 -9.23 -14.03
C LYS A 220 -19.47 -9.49 -14.76
#